data_AF-A0AA43QT25-F1
#
_entry.id   AF-A0AA43QT25-F1
#
_cell.length_a   1.000
_cell.length_b   1.000
_cell.length_c   1.000
_cell.angle_alpha   90.00
_cell.angle_beta   90.00
_cell.angle_gamma   90.00
#
_symmetry.space_group_name_H-M   'P 1'
#
loop_
_entity.id
_entity.type
_entity.pdbx_description
1 polymer ?
#
loop_
_entity_poly.entity_id
_entity_poly.type
_entity_poly.pdbx_seq_one_letter_code
_entity_poly.pdbx_strand_id
1 'polypeptide(L)'
;ANSKLLDSIIQGSNFDRDEVDRLQKRFLKLDKDKSGTIERDEFLALPQVSTNPLATRMIAIFDEDGGGDVDFQEFVSGLSAFSSKGNKEEKLRFAFKVYDIDRDGYISNGELFIVLKMMVGSNLKDQQLQQIVDKTIMEADKDRDGKISFEEFTKMVENTDISMSMTLELQHGV
;
A
#
# COMPACT_ATOMS: atom_id res chain seq x y z
N ALA A 1 20.29 3.58 22.54
CA ALA A 1 18.89 3.30 22.20
C ALA A 1 18.68 3.19 20.69
N ASN A 2 19.05 4.21 19.89
CA ASN A 2 18.87 4.23 18.42
C ASN A 2 19.42 3.02 17.64
N SER A 3 20.57 2.45 18.01
CA SER A 3 21.12 1.30 17.26
C SER A 3 20.20 0.08 17.27
N LYS A 4 19.55 -0.23 18.40
CA LYS A 4 18.73 -1.46 18.51
C LYS A 4 17.45 -1.38 17.68
N LEU A 5 16.84 -0.19 17.60
CA LEU A 5 15.65 0.06 16.78
C LEU A 5 16.00 0.02 15.29
N LEU A 6 17.14 0.63 14.90
CA LEU A 6 17.62 0.54 13.52
C LEU A 6 17.92 -0.91 13.13
N ASP A 7 18.54 -1.67 14.02
CA ASP A 7 18.84 -3.09 13.76
C ASP A 7 17.55 -3.92 13.65
N SER A 8 16.49 -3.61 14.42
CA SER A 8 15.19 -4.29 14.26
C SER A 8 14.48 -3.92 12.97
N ILE A 9 14.54 -2.65 12.54
CA ILE A 9 13.98 -2.19 11.26
C ILE A 9 14.69 -2.87 10.08
N ILE A 10 16.02 -2.98 10.13
CA ILE A 10 16.79 -3.68 9.09
C ILE A 10 16.42 -5.17 9.06
N GLN A 11 16.30 -5.83 10.21
CA GLN A 11 15.92 -7.25 10.28
C GLN A 11 14.47 -7.51 9.86
N GLY A 12 13.57 -6.55 10.05
CA GLY A 12 12.16 -6.64 9.69
C GLY A 12 11.82 -6.16 8.29
N SER A 13 12.82 -5.76 7.48
CA SER A 13 12.58 -5.21 6.14
C SER A 13 13.49 -5.84 5.09
N ASN A 14 13.15 -5.59 3.82
CA ASN A 14 13.90 -6.02 2.66
C ASN A 14 15.01 -5.02 2.29
N PHE A 15 15.58 -4.32 3.28
CA PHE A 15 16.58 -3.26 3.08
C PHE A 15 17.85 -3.49 3.90
N ASP A 16 19.00 -3.14 3.33
CA ASP A 16 20.26 -3.09 4.06
C ASP A 16 20.46 -1.77 4.83
N ARG A 17 21.52 -1.68 5.64
CA ARG A 17 21.79 -0.50 6.46
C ARG A 17 21.94 0.78 5.62
N ASP A 18 22.60 0.70 4.46
CA ASP A 18 22.81 1.87 3.61
C ASP A 18 21.49 2.33 2.97
N GLU A 19 20.61 1.38 2.60
CA GLU A 19 19.25 1.64 2.14
C GLU A 19 18.40 2.31 3.23
N VAL A 20 18.41 1.78 4.46
CA VAL A 20 17.68 2.36 5.60
C VAL A 20 18.20 3.76 5.94
N ASP A 21 19.51 4.01 5.90
CA ASP A 21 20.08 5.35 6.11
C ASP A 21 19.64 6.35 5.02
N ARG A 22 19.48 5.90 3.76
CA ARG A 22 18.92 6.72 2.68
C ARG A 22 17.43 6.99 2.90
N LEU A 23 16.67 6.00 3.35
CA LEU A 23 15.25 6.17 3.68
C LEU A 23 15.08 7.14 4.85
N GLN A 24 15.93 7.07 5.88
CA GLN A 24 15.91 8.01 7.01
C GLN A 24 16.13 9.45 6.55
N LYS A 25 17.08 9.70 5.64
CA LYS A 25 17.28 11.04 5.05
C LYS A 25 16.07 11.52 4.26
N ARG A 26 15.35 10.63 3.59
CA ARG A 26 14.10 10.97 2.87
C ARG A 26 12.97 11.25 3.85
N PHE A 27 12.80 10.43 4.88
CA PHE A 27 11.84 10.61 5.95
C PHE A 27 11.98 11.99 6.60
N LEU A 28 13.19 12.35 7.05
CA LEU A 28 13.49 13.66 7.63
C LEU A 28 13.30 14.85 6.67
N LYS A 29 13.22 14.60 5.36
CA LYS A 29 12.93 15.63 4.36
C LYS A 29 11.41 15.81 4.15
N LEU A 30 10.64 14.75 4.40
CA LEU A 30 9.18 14.75 4.36
C LEU A 30 8.63 15.42 5.62
N ASP A 31 9.11 14.99 6.79
CA ASP A 31 8.85 15.57 8.11
C ASP A 31 9.35 17.03 8.17
N LYS A 32 8.46 17.98 7.87
CA LYS A 32 8.72 19.42 7.76
C LYS A 32 8.76 20.08 9.12
N ASP A 33 7.83 19.70 10.00
CA ASP A 33 7.69 20.31 11.30
C ASP A 33 8.57 19.67 12.37
N LYS A 34 9.21 18.53 12.04
CA LYS A 34 10.09 17.72 12.89
C LYS A 34 9.33 17.08 14.05
N SER A 35 8.07 16.69 13.83
CA SER A 35 7.26 15.94 14.78
C SER A 35 7.85 14.54 15.04
N GLY A 36 8.59 14.00 14.07
CA GLY A 36 9.13 12.64 14.11
C GLY A 36 8.20 11.59 13.50
N THR A 37 7.02 12.01 13.03
CA THR A 37 6.08 11.24 12.20
C THR A 37 5.84 12.00 10.90
N ILE A 38 5.23 11.35 9.90
CA ILE A 38 4.81 12.02 8.67
C ILE A 38 3.29 12.09 8.68
N GLU A 39 2.75 13.30 8.77
CA GLU A 39 1.30 13.46 8.67
C GLU A 39 0.81 13.39 7.23
N ARG A 40 -0.50 13.18 7.08
CA ARG A 40 -1.17 13.12 5.76
C ARG A 40 -0.83 14.32 4.87
N ASP A 41 -0.82 15.53 5.44
CA ASP A 41 -0.58 16.77 4.70
C ASP A 41 0.87 16.84 4.19
N GLU A 42 1.83 16.30 4.94
CA GLU A 42 3.23 16.24 4.53
C GLU A 42 3.44 15.24 3.38
N PHE A 43 2.73 14.11 3.41
CA PHE A 43 2.71 13.16 2.29
C PHE A 43 2.10 13.79 1.03
N LEU A 44 0.98 14.49 1.18
CA LEU A 44 0.29 15.16 0.07
C LEU A 44 1.00 16.41 -0.41
N ALA A 45 1.95 16.96 0.35
CA ALA A 45 2.79 18.08 -0.11
C ALA A 45 3.74 17.68 -1.24
N LEU A 46 4.00 16.37 -1.45
CA LEU A 46 4.76 15.88 -2.59
C LEU A 46 3.93 15.97 -3.88
N PRO A 47 4.35 16.75 -4.89
CA PRO A 47 3.58 16.89 -6.13
C PRO A 47 3.27 15.56 -6.82
N GLN A 48 4.22 14.61 -6.76
CA GLN A 48 4.10 13.27 -7.32
C GLN A 48 3.08 12.38 -6.59
N VAL A 49 2.80 12.68 -5.31
CA VAL A 49 1.83 11.96 -4.48
C VAL A 49 0.46 12.63 -4.55
N SER A 50 0.42 13.96 -4.50
CA SER A 50 -0.82 14.75 -4.51
C SER A 50 -1.75 14.47 -5.70
N THR A 51 -1.18 14.08 -6.84
CA THR A 51 -1.92 13.78 -8.07
C THR A 51 -2.25 12.29 -8.22
N ASN A 52 -1.74 11.44 -7.33
CA ASN A 52 -2.00 10.01 -7.36
C ASN A 52 -3.34 9.71 -6.65
N PRO A 53 -4.34 9.15 -7.35
CA PRO A 53 -5.66 8.86 -6.76
C PRO A 53 -5.61 7.87 -5.59
N LEU A 54 -4.54 7.07 -5.49
CA LEU A 54 -4.34 6.09 -4.43
C LEU A 54 -3.44 6.59 -3.30
N ALA A 55 -2.98 7.85 -3.34
CA ALA A 55 -2.09 8.39 -2.30
C ALA A 55 -2.66 8.24 -0.89
N THR A 56 -3.95 8.54 -0.72
CA THR A 56 -4.65 8.35 0.57
C THR A 56 -4.64 6.88 1.01
N ARG A 57 -4.82 5.94 0.08
CA ARG A 57 -4.75 4.50 0.39
C ARG A 57 -3.34 4.10 0.79
N MET A 58 -2.32 4.59 0.08
CA MET A 58 -0.92 4.32 0.41
C MET A 58 -0.55 4.78 1.82
N ILE A 59 -0.94 6.01 2.20
CA ILE A 59 -0.72 6.55 3.55
C ILE A 59 -1.41 5.66 4.59
N ALA A 60 -2.68 5.32 4.35
CA ALA A 60 -3.46 4.46 5.22
C ALA A 60 -2.98 3.00 5.25
N ILE A 61 -2.07 2.57 4.37
CA ILE A 61 -1.44 1.23 4.46
C ILE A 61 -0.14 1.31 5.26
N PHE A 62 0.55 2.45 5.20
CA PHE A 62 1.79 2.67 5.93
C PHE A 62 1.52 2.87 7.42
N ASP A 63 0.48 3.63 7.78
CA ASP A 63 -0.04 3.82 9.14
C ASP A 63 -0.61 2.49 9.68
N GLU A 64 0.23 1.57 10.15
CA GLU A 64 -0.16 0.23 10.56
C GLU A 64 -0.93 0.23 11.87
N ASP A 65 -0.63 1.18 12.77
CA ASP A 65 -1.31 1.29 14.07
C ASP A 65 -2.61 2.10 14.04
N GLY A 66 -2.87 2.85 12.96
CA GLY A 66 -4.07 3.66 12.78
C GLY A 66 -4.05 4.99 13.54
N GLY A 67 -2.86 5.47 13.93
CA GLY A 67 -2.63 6.72 14.64
C GLY A 67 -2.95 7.97 13.81
N GLY A 68 -2.99 7.83 12.48
CA GLY A 68 -3.25 8.93 11.54
C GLY A 68 -2.01 9.67 11.05
N ASP A 69 -0.84 9.29 11.56
CA ASP A 69 0.49 9.67 11.10
C ASP A 69 1.33 8.41 10.80
N VAL A 70 2.47 8.58 10.15
CA VAL A 70 3.35 7.46 9.75
C VAL A 70 4.71 7.63 10.41
N ASP A 71 5.08 6.73 11.30
CA ASP A 71 6.41 6.75 11.92
C ASP A 71 7.52 6.20 11.00
N PHE A 72 8.78 6.30 11.43
CA PHE A 72 9.89 5.83 10.58
C PHE A 72 9.88 4.30 10.37
N GLN A 73 9.44 3.51 11.35
CA GLN A 73 9.36 2.07 11.23
C GLN A 73 8.28 1.68 10.22
N GLU A 74 7.09 2.27 10.33
CA GLU A 74 5.97 2.13 9.41
C GLU A 74 6.33 2.54 7.98
N PHE A 75 7.03 3.67 7.82
CA PHE A 75 7.53 4.14 6.53
C PHE A 75 8.46 3.11 5.85
N VAL A 76 9.38 2.51 6.62
CA VAL A 76 10.30 1.49 6.09
C VAL A 76 9.57 0.18 5.80
N SER A 77 8.69 -0.27 6.69
CA SER A 77 7.86 -1.47 6.50
C SER A 77 6.99 -1.37 5.25
N GLY A 78 6.31 -0.22 5.06
CA GLY A 78 5.48 0.04 3.88
C GLY A 78 6.27 0.01 2.57
N LEU A 79 7.49 0.58 2.56
CA LEU A 79 8.37 0.56 1.39
C LEU A 79 9.02 -0.81 1.15
N SER A 80 9.16 -1.64 2.18
CA SER A 80 9.76 -2.98 2.10
C SER A 80 9.05 -3.88 1.09
N ALA A 81 7.73 -3.77 0.99
CA ALA A 81 6.92 -4.52 0.02
C ALA A 81 7.29 -4.20 -1.44
N PHE A 82 7.79 -2.99 -1.71
CA PHE A 82 8.21 -2.56 -3.04
C PHE A 82 9.66 -2.92 -3.37
N SER A 83 10.43 -3.42 -2.41
CA SER A 83 11.80 -3.87 -2.66
C SER A 83 11.82 -5.01 -3.68
N SER A 84 12.82 -5.02 -4.56
CA SER A 84 13.09 -6.15 -5.46
C SER A 84 13.53 -7.41 -4.69
N LYS A 85 13.97 -7.26 -3.44
CA LYS A 85 14.30 -8.37 -2.53
C LYS A 85 13.06 -8.99 -1.87
N GLY A 86 11.89 -8.33 -1.95
CA GLY A 86 10.64 -8.80 -1.37
C GLY A 86 9.99 -9.92 -2.17
N ASN A 87 9.26 -10.80 -1.47
CA ASN A 87 8.66 -11.98 -2.10
C ASN A 87 7.29 -11.67 -2.73
N LYS A 88 6.79 -12.61 -3.55
CA LYS A 88 5.50 -12.45 -4.25
C LYS A 88 4.32 -12.29 -3.28
N GLU A 89 4.33 -13.02 -2.15
CA GLU A 89 3.23 -12.97 -1.19
C GLU A 89 3.13 -11.61 -0.49
N GLU A 90 4.26 -11.02 -0.08
CA GLU A 90 4.32 -9.67 0.50
C GLU A 90 3.71 -8.63 -0.46
N LYS A 91 4.06 -8.72 -1.75
CA LYS A 91 3.53 -7.83 -2.79
C LYS A 91 2.03 -8.04 -3.01
N LEU A 92 1.57 -9.28 -2.99
CA LEU A 92 0.14 -9.61 -3.07
C LEU A 92 -0.64 -9.09 -1.87
N ARG A 93 -0.11 -9.25 -0.65
CA ARG A 93 -0.72 -8.72 0.57
C ARG A 93 -0.79 -7.21 0.55
N PHE A 94 0.25 -6.54 0.08
CA PHE A 94 0.22 -5.10 -0.09
C PHE A 94 -0.86 -4.68 -1.10
N ALA A 95 -0.91 -5.32 -2.27
CA ALA A 95 -1.93 -5.04 -3.28
C ALA A 95 -3.35 -5.27 -2.75
N PHE A 96 -3.56 -6.31 -1.93
CA PHE A 96 -4.82 -6.59 -1.26
C PHE A 96 -5.22 -5.46 -0.29
N LYS A 97 -4.28 -5.00 0.57
CA LYS A 97 -4.50 -3.88 1.51
C LYS A 97 -4.88 -2.57 0.82
N VAL A 98 -4.59 -2.38 -0.47
CA VAL A 98 -5.10 -1.22 -1.23
C VAL A 98 -6.62 -1.22 -1.29
N TYR A 99 -7.22 -2.40 -1.44
CA TYR A 99 -8.66 -2.57 -1.53
C TYR A 99 -9.33 -2.74 -0.17
N ASP A 100 -8.74 -3.50 0.75
CA ASP A 100 -9.24 -3.72 2.12
C ASP A 100 -9.08 -2.41 2.95
N ILE A 101 -10.16 -1.65 3.08
CA ILE A 101 -10.17 -0.31 3.69
C ILE A 101 -10.24 -0.41 5.21
N ASP A 102 -11.12 -1.27 5.72
CA ASP A 102 -11.34 -1.42 7.16
C ASP A 102 -10.40 -2.44 7.84
N ARG A 103 -9.59 -3.15 7.06
CA ARG A 103 -8.57 -4.11 7.51
C ARG A 103 -9.18 -5.35 8.17
N ASP A 104 -10.39 -5.74 7.78
CA ASP A 104 -11.02 -6.96 8.28
C ASP A 104 -10.47 -8.25 7.63
N GLY A 105 -9.59 -8.10 6.62
CA GLY A 105 -8.99 -9.21 5.87
C GLY A 105 -9.79 -9.65 4.66
N TYR A 106 -10.83 -8.89 4.28
CA TYR A 106 -11.68 -9.13 3.14
C TYR A 106 -11.83 -7.87 2.30
N ILE A 107 -12.17 -8.04 1.02
CA ILE A 107 -12.57 -6.93 0.17
C ILE A 107 -14.08 -7.04 -0.01
N SER A 108 -14.81 -6.13 0.63
CA SER A 108 -16.25 -6.01 0.45
C SER A 108 -16.61 -5.33 -0.89
N ASN A 109 -17.89 -5.45 -1.27
CA ASN A 109 -18.42 -4.79 -2.46
C ASN A 109 -18.21 -3.27 -2.45
N GLY A 110 -18.49 -2.64 -1.31
CA GLY A 110 -18.33 -1.19 -1.15
C GLY A 110 -16.87 -0.76 -1.28
N GLU A 111 -15.95 -1.51 -0.69
CA GLU A 111 -14.52 -1.19 -0.75
C GLU A 111 -13.96 -1.31 -2.17
N LEU A 112 -14.29 -2.40 -2.86
CA LEU A 112 -13.90 -2.57 -4.27
C LEU A 112 -14.45 -1.42 -5.13
N PHE A 113 -15.71 -1.04 -4.92
CA PHE A 113 -16.30 0.10 -5.63
C PHE A 113 -15.54 1.40 -5.36
N ILE A 114 -15.26 1.72 -4.09
CA ILE A 114 -14.58 2.96 -3.69
C ILE A 114 -13.21 3.06 -4.35
N VAL A 115 -12.41 2.00 -4.26
CA VAL A 115 -11.03 1.99 -4.79
C VAL A 115 -11.04 2.08 -6.31
N LEU A 116 -11.90 1.33 -7.00
CA LEU A 116 -12.02 1.44 -8.45
C LEU A 116 -12.52 2.84 -8.86
N LYS A 117 -13.44 3.45 -8.09
CA LYS A 117 -13.93 4.81 -8.35
C LYS A 117 -12.81 5.84 -8.25
N MET A 118 -11.89 5.70 -7.30
CA MET A 118 -10.69 6.54 -7.21
C MET A 118 -9.84 6.45 -8.49
N MET A 119 -9.68 5.25 -9.06
CA MET A 119 -8.86 5.04 -10.25
C MET A 119 -9.53 5.51 -11.56
N VAL A 120 -10.82 5.18 -11.77
CA VAL A 120 -11.51 5.45 -13.04
C VAL A 120 -12.13 6.85 -13.08
N GLY A 121 -12.32 7.50 -11.93
CA GLY A 121 -12.93 8.81 -11.80
C GLY A 121 -14.31 8.87 -12.45
N SER A 122 -14.50 9.84 -13.36
CA SER A 122 -15.78 10.05 -14.08
C SER A 122 -15.87 9.31 -15.41
N ASN A 123 -14.88 8.47 -15.77
CA ASN A 123 -14.90 7.73 -17.03
C ASN A 123 -15.99 6.65 -17.09
N LEU A 124 -16.46 6.20 -15.92
CA LEU A 124 -17.56 5.26 -15.78
C LEU A 124 -18.68 5.87 -14.93
N LYS A 125 -19.92 5.65 -15.35
CA LYS A 125 -21.10 5.93 -14.52
C LYS A 125 -21.13 4.96 -13.35
N ASP A 126 -21.66 5.40 -12.22
CA ASP A 126 -21.71 4.59 -10.99
C ASP A 126 -22.42 3.26 -11.20
N GLN A 127 -23.50 3.23 -12.00
CA GLN A 127 -24.18 1.99 -12.34
C GLN A 127 -23.31 1.00 -13.14
N GLN A 128 -22.48 1.50 -14.06
CA GLN A 128 -21.57 0.64 -14.83
C GLN A 128 -20.44 0.11 -13.96
N LEU A 129 -19.91 0.96 -13.08
CA LEU A 129 -18.89 0.56 -12.12
C LEU A 129 -19.43 -0.49 -11.15
N GLN A 130 -20.65 -0.30 -10.62
CA GLN A 130 -21.31 -1.26 -9.75
C GLN A 130 -21.49 -2.62 -10.44
N GLN A 131 -21.89 -2.63 -11.71
CA GLN A 131 -22.01 -3.88 -12.48
C GLN A 131 -20.66 -4.60 -12.66
N ILE A 132 -19.55 -3.87 -12.74
CA ILE A 132 -18.21 -4.47 -12.80
C ILE A 132 -17.88 -5.08 -11.43
N VAL A 133 -18.07 -4.31 -10.36
CA VAL A 133 -17.83 -4.76 -8.96
C VAL A 133 -18.62 -6.03 -8.65
N ASP A 134 -19.92 -6.05 -8.94
CA ASP A 134 -20.80 -7.18 -8.66
C ASP A 134 -20.36 -8.44 -9.42
N LYS A 135 -19.95 -8.30 -10.68
CA LYS A 135 -19.43 -9.41 -11.48
C LYS A 135 -18.09 -9.90 -10.94
N THR A 136 -17.19 -9.00 -10.58
CA THR A 136 -15.88 -9.36 -10.01
C THR A 136 -16.05 -10.17 -8.74
N ILE A 137 -16.91 -9.75 -7.81
CA ILE A 137 -17.17 -10.53 -6.58
C ILE A 137 -17.79 -11.87 -6.94
N MET A 138 -18.81 -11.90 -7.80
CA MET A 138 -19.46 -13.16 -8.20
C MET A 138 -18.49 -14.17 -8.83
N GLU A 139 -17.46 -13.71 -9.53
CA GLU A 139 -16.43 -14.57 -10.12
C GLU A 139 -15.37 -15.01 -9.10
N ALA A 140 -15.01 -14.12 -8.17
CA ALA A 140 -14.01 -14.34 -7.13
C ALA A 140 -14.48 -15.27 -6.01
N ASP A 141 -15.68 -14.99 -5.49
CA ASP A 141 -16.27 -15.51 -4.27
C ASP A 141 -16.65 -17.00 -4.43
N LYS A 142 -15.77 -17.87 -3.93
CA LYS A 142 -15.90 -19.34 -4.02
C LYS A 142 -16.69 -19.91 -2.86
N ASP A 143 -16.61 -19.30 -1.69
CA ASP A 143 -17.31 -19.79 -0.49
C ASP A 143 -18.71 -19.15 -0.30
N ARG A 144 -19.03 -18.13 -1.10
CA ARG A 144 -20.31 -17.42 -1.18
C ARG A 144 -20.62 -16.57 0.03
N ASP A 145 -19.61 -15.98 0.65
CA ASP A 145 -19.77 -15.06 1.78
C ASP A 145 -20.05 -13.60 1.34
N GLY A 146 -20.01 -13.32 0.04
CA GLY A 146 -20.32 -12.02 -0.56
C GLY A 146 -19.17 -11.02 -0.55
N LYS A 147 -17.96 -11.46 -0.19
CA LYS A 147 -16.72 -10.66 -0.15
C LYS A 147 -15.57 -11.46 -0.78
N ILE A 148 -14.39 -10.86 -0.84
CA ILE A 148 -13.21 -11.50 -1.44
C ILE A 148 -12.15 -11.67 -0.35
N SER A 149 -11.87 -12.91 0.02
CA SER A 149 -10.75 -13.27 0.89
C SER A 149 -9.40 -13.07 0.19
N PHE A 150 -8.31 -13.05 0.97
CA PHE A 150 -6.96 -13.00 0.40
C PHE A 150 -6.68 -14.20 -0.53
N GLU A 151 -7.14 -15.40 -0.16
CA GLU A 151 -6.98 -16.62 -0.95
C GLU A 151 -7.73 -16.55 -2.29
N GLU A 152 -8.90 -15.92 -2.33
CA GLU A 152 -9.66 -15.71 -3.56
C GLU A 152 -9.03 -14.63 -4.44
N PHE A 153 -8.60 -13.53 -3.82
CA PHE A 153 -7.87 -12.47 -4.51
C PHE A 153 -6.62 -13.02 -5.21
N THR A 154 -5.78 -13.80 -4.50
CA THR A 154 -4.56 -14.37 -5.08
C THR A 154 -4.82 -15.30 -6.25
N LYS A 155 -5.92 -16.07 -6.22
CA LYS A 155 -6.38 -16.89 -7.35
C LYS A 155 -6.85 -16.05 -8.53
N MET A 156 -7.59 -14.97 -8.29
CA MET A 156 -8.04 -14.09 -9.37
C MET A 156 -6.87 -13.47 -10.15
N VAL A 157 -5.82 -13.07 -9.43
CA VAL A 157 -4.67 -12.37 -10.01
C VAL A 157 -3.50 -13.30 -10.34
N GLU A 158 -3.71 -14.62 -10.32
CA GLU A 158 -2.63 -15.61 -10.51
C GLU A 158 -1.87 -15.43 -11.84
N ASN A 159 -2.60 -15.06 -12.89
CA ASN A 159 -2.05 -14.80 -14.23
C ASN A 159 -1.61 -13.34 -14.46
N THR A 160 -1.61 -12.51 -13.42
CA THR A 160 -1.14 -11.12 -13.47
C THR A 160 0.24 -11.01 -12.84
N ASP A 161 1.17 -10.33 -13.50
CA ASP A 161 2.49 -10.06 -12.94
C ASP A 161 2.45 -8.88 -11.94
N ILE A 162 1.86 -9.17 -10.77
CA ILE A 162 1.82 -8.24 -9.64
C ILE A 162 3.23 -7.98 -9.11
N SER A 163 4.14 -8.95 -9.17
CA SER A 163 5.51 -8.79 -8.69
C SER A 163 6.22 -7.65 -9.42
N MET A 164 6.12 -7.60 -10.75
CA MET A 164 6.68 -6.51 -11.55
C MET A 164 5.99 -5.17 -11.28
N SER A 165 4.66 -5.17 -11.15
CA SER A 165 3.87 -3.95 -10.89
C SER A 165 4.15 -3.34 -9.50
N MET A 166 4.52 -4.18 -8.53
CA MET A 166 4.77 -3.85 -7.13
C MET A 166 6.27 -3.81 -6.79
N THR A 167 7.14 -3.49 -7.76
CA THR A 167 8.58 -3.35 -7.51
C THR A 167 9.06 -1.96 -7.90
N LEU A 168 9.69 -1.27 -6.95
CA LEU A 168 10.38 -0.01 -7.16
C LEU A 168 11.88 -0.27 -7.14
N GLU A 169 12.54 0.01 -8.26
CA GLU A 169 14.00 0.12 -8.25
C GLU A 169 14.38 1.44 -7.57
N LEU A 170 14.87 1.35 -6.34
CA LEU A 170 15.55 2.46 -5.69
C LEU A 170 16.83 2.74 -6.49
N GLN A 171 16.72 3.57 -7.52
CA GLN A 171 17.86 3.99 -8.33
C GLN A 171 18.94 4.52 -7.38
N HIS A 172 20.12 3.91 -7.47
CA HIS A 172 21.32 4.46 -6.87
C HIS A 172 21.52 5.82 -7.52
N GLY A 173 21.52 6.88 -6.72
CA GLY A 173 21.24 8.24 -7.17
C GLY A 173 22.07 8.74 -8.36
N VAL A 174 21.52 9.77 -9.00
CA VAL A 174 22.31 10.86 -9.55
C VAL A 174 22.49 11.91 -8.45
#